data_AF-A0A1G3QI73-F1
#
_entry.id   AF-A0A1G3QI73-F1
#
_cell.length_a   1.000
_cell.length_b   1.000
_cell.length_c   1.000
_cell.angle_alpha   90.00
_cell.angle_beta   90.00
_cell.angle_gamma   90.00
#
_symmetry.space_group_name_H-M   'P 1'
#
loop_
_entity.id
_entity.type
_entity.pdbx_description
1 polymer ?
#
loop_
_entity_poly.entity_id
_entity_poly.type
_entity_poly.pdbx_seq_one_letter_code
_entity_poly.pdbx_strand_id
1 'polypeptide(L)'
;MIITELRSLRWADLFLFSLLDPRALYRQIYRKEPKSFALSFTVPAAVAVMDIITLSLLGKQTPFFYYKITYGWILLFLFQILTVIISAALMDMASQLFSFKGNIREFIILVNFSLFPRVFILPLAYVFKVFNFAPLFFYTFFFMGLLIWSAFIAIQGISEMHATGLGRAVVVYLFPTLLMGIAIFFMVILLGILGVGYLAN
;
A
#
# COMPACT_ATOMS: atom_id res chain seq x y z
N MET A 1 6.78 -0.74 28.76
CA MET A 1 7.05 0.24 27.68
C MET A 1 5.98 0.22 26.58
N ILE A 2 5.53 -0.95 26.10
CA ILE A 2 4.46 -1.05 25.07
C ILE A 2 3.08 -0.55 25.59
N ILE A 3 2.75 -0.87 26.86
CA ILE A 3 1.45 -0.51 27.46
C ILE A 3 1.30 1.01 27.68
N THR A 4 2.38 1.70 28.02
CA THR A 4 2.40 3.15 28.25
C THR A 4 2.25 3.95 26.95
N GLU A 5 2.80 3.45 25.83
CA GLU A 5 2.60 4.06 24.51
C GLU A 5 1.21 3.79 23.92
N LEU A 6 0.63 2.61 24.18
CA LEU A 6 -0.76 2.34 23.81
C LEU A 6 -1.73 3.29 24.52
N ARG A 7 -1.46 3.58 25.79
CA ARG A 7 -2.27 4.49 26.63
C ARG A 7 -2.13 5.97 26.24
N SER A 8 -1.03 6.36 25.58
CA SER A 8 -0.81 7.75 25.18
C SER A 8 -1.55 8.15 23.89
N LEU A 9 -2.17 7.19 23.18
CA LEU A 9 -2.91 7.37 21.91
C LEU A 9 -2.09 7.98 20.76
N ARG A 10 -0.82 8.35 20.96
CA ARG A 10 0.07 8.95 19.95
C ARG A 10 0.28 8.07 18.71
N TRP A 11 0.04 6.76 18.85
CA TRP A 11 0.08 5.83 17.72
C TRP A 11 -1.11 6.05 16.76
N ALA A 12 -2.28 6.48 17.25
CA ALA A 12 -3.46 6.76 16.43
C ALA A 12 -3.26 8.01 15.57
N ASP A 13 -2.47 8.97 16.07
CA ASP A 13 -2.12 10.18 15.33
C ASP A 13 -1.40 9.86 14.01
N LEU A 14 -0.56 8.80 13.96
CA LEU A 14 0.08 8.36 12.71
C LEU A 14 -0.94 7.93 11.65
N PHE A 15 -2.02 7.26 12.05
CA PHE A 15 -3.10 6.85 11.14
C PHE A 15 -4.01 8.02 10.76
N LEU A 16 -4.21 8.96 11.67
CA LEU A 16 -4.98 10.17 11.40
C LEU A 16 -4.23 11.09 10.43
N PHE A 17 -2.94 11.30 10.64
CA PHE A 17 -2.09 12.10 9.76
C PHE A 17 -1.86 11.43 8.41
N SER A 18 -1.84 10.10 8.33
CA SER A 18 -1.80 9.44 7.02
C SER A 18 -3.04 9.73 6.19
N LEU A 19 -4.19 10.04 6.80
CA LEU A 19 -5.40 10.43 6.08
C LEU A 19 -5.50 11.94 5.82
N LEU A 20 -5.19 12.76 6.82
CA LEU A 20 -5.52 14.18 6.81
C LEU A 20 -4.34 15.10 6.49
N ASP A 21 -3.12 14.78 6.93
CA ASP A 21 -1.94 15.62 6.74
C ASP A 21 -0.66 14.78 6.56
N PRO A 22 -0.33 14.40 5.31
CA PRO A 22 0.85 13.60 4.98
C PRO A 22 2.18 14.26 5.36
N ARG A 23 2.23 15.60 5.46
CA ARG A 23 3.45 16.32 5.83
C ARG A 23 3.67 16.23 7.34
N ALA A 24 2.60 16.38 8.12
CA ALA A 24 2.64 16.14 9.56
C ALA A 24 3.02 14.68 9.88
N LEU A 25 2.54 13.72 9.09
CA LEU A 25 2.92 12.30 9.19
C LEU A 25 4.44 12.14 9.10
N TYR A 26 5.08 12.69 8.06
CA TYR A 26 6.53 12.56 7.90
C TYR A 26 7.29 13.21 9.07
N ARG A 27 6.87 14.39 9.55
CA ARG A 27 7.49 15.05 10.70
C ARG A 27 7.46 14.17 11.96
N GLN A 28 6.40 13.40 12.18
CA GLN A 28 6.36 12.42 13.26
C GLN A 28 7.26 11.22 13.02
N ILE A 29 7.32 10.71 11.79
CA ILE A 29 8.24 9.62 11.41
C ILE A 29 9.69 10.02 11.69
N TYR A 30 10.08 11.25 11.31
CA TYR A 30 11.42 11.79 11.54
C TYR A 30 11.76 11.90 13.04
N ARG A 31 10.79 12.27 13.87
CA ARG A 31 10.94 12.35 15.34
C ARG A 31 11.08 10.98 16.02
N LYS A 32 10.83 9.88 15.30
CA LYS A 32 10.93 8.48 15.80
C LYS A 32 10.08 8.17 17.04
N GLU A 33 9.05 8.97 17.30
CA GLU A 33 8.12 8.83 18.41
C GLU A 33 6.68 8.78 17.87
N PRO A 34 5.90 7.71 18.11
CA PRO A 34 6.28 6.40 18.67
C PRO A 34 7.18 5.58 17.71
N LYS A 35 7.55 4.33 18.07
CA LYS A 35 8.33 3.42 17.20
C LYS A 35 7.59 3.09 15.89
N SER A 36 7.69 4.00 14.92
CA SER A 36 6.92 4.04 13.67
C SER A 36 7.24 2.87 12.74
N PHE A 37 8.44 2.28 12.81
CA PHE A 37 8.84 1.17 11.95
C PHE A 37 7.98 -0.08 12.13
N ALA A 38 7.88 -0.59 13.36
CA ALA A 38 7.09 -1.79 13.64
C ALA A 38 5.58 -1.53 13.42
N LEU A 39 5.10 -0.35 13.82
CA LEU A 39 3.71 0.06 13.62
C LEU A 39 3.33 0.16 12.15
N SER A 40 4.26 0.57 11.27
CA SER A 40 3.98 0.69 9.84
C SER A 40 3.54 -0.63 9.20
N PHE A 41 4.04 -1.78 9.66
CA PHE A 41 3.66 -3.10 9.12
C PHE A 41 2.24 -3.54 9.48
N THR A 42 1.59 -2.87 10.45
CA THR A 42 0.17 -3.12 10.74
C THR A 42 -0.73 -2.68 9.60
N VAL A 43 -0.31 -1.66 8.82
CA VAL A 43 -1.10 -1.15 7.69
C VAL A 43 -1.20 -2.18 6.55
N PRO A 44 -0.10 -2.73 5.99
CA PRO A 44 -0.19 -3.79 5.00
C PRO A 44 -0.98 -5.02 5.48
N ALA A 45 -0.89 -5.37 6.77
CA ALA A 45 -1.68 -6.46 7.33
C ALA A 45 -3.19 -6.15 7.29
N ALA A 46 -3.58 -4.97 7.75
CA ALA A 46 -4.97 -4.52 7.70
C ALA A 46 -5.49 -4.45 6.26
N VAL A 47 -4.70 -3.90 5.32
CA VAL A 47 -5.06 -3.83 3.90
C VAL A 47 -5.23 -5.23 3.31
N ALA A 48 -4.31 -6.17 3.59
CA ALA A 48 -4.42 -7.54 3.08
C ALA A 48 -5.68 -8.27 3.59
N VAL A 49 -6.04 -8.06 4.86
CA VAL A 49 -7.28 -8.60 5.45
C VAL A 49 -8.51 -7.96 4.79
N MET A 50 -8.54 -6.64 4.63
CA MET A 50 -9.67 -5.96 3.98
C MET A 50 -9.81 -6.37 2.50
N ASP A 51 -8.71 -6.48 1.77
CA ASP A 51 -8.70 -6.88 0.36
C ASP A 51 -9.21 -8.33 0.21
N ILE A 52 -8.74 -9.29 1.02
CA ILE A 52 -9.20 -10.68 0.91
C ILE A 52 -10.68 -10.81 1.25
N ILE A 53 -11.17 -10.08 2.26
CA ILE A 53 -12.57 -10.10 2.67
C ILE A 53 -13.42 -9.48 1.56
N THR A 54 -12.99 -8.35 0.99
CA THR A 54 -13.72 -7.67 -0.09
C THR A 54 -13.81 -8.55 -1.34
N LEU A 55 -12.69 -9.15 -1.77
CA LEU A 55 -12.67 -10.07 -2.92
C LEU A 55 -13.51 -11.32 -2.66
N SER A 56 -13.54 -11.81 -1.43
CA SER A 56 -14.35 -12.95 -1.02
C SER A 56 -15.83 -12.59 -1.05
N LEU A 57 -16.21 -11.39 -0.62
CA LEU A 57 -17.59 -10.91 -0.68
C LEU A 57 -18.08 -10.71 -2.13
N LEU A 58 -17.23 -10.26 -3.04
CA LEU A 58 -17.61 -10.03 -4.44
C LEU A 58 -17.53 -11.29 -5.30
N GLY A 59 -16.78 -12.30 -4.87
CA GLY A 59 -16.62 -13.57 -5.58
C GLY A 59 -17.76 -14.56 -5.33
N LYS A 60 -17.83 -15.59 -6.19
CA LYS A 60 -18.69 -16.76 -5.95
C LYS A 60 -18.13 -17.60 -4.81
N GLN A 61 -18.99 -18.00 -3.88
CA GLN A 61 -18.60 -18.89 -2.78
C GLN A 61 -18.36 -20.30 -3.33
N THR A 62 -17.12 -20.75 -3.33
CA THR A 62 -16.71 -22.12 -3.66
C THR A 62 -16.17 -22.82 -2.42
N PRO A 63 -15.99 -24.16 -2.40
CA PRO A 63 -15.37 -24.84 -1.27
C PRO A 63 -13.96 -24.32 -0.93
N PHE A 64 -13.28 -23.72 -1.92
CA PHE A 64 -11.97 -23.07 -1.77
C PHE A 64 -12.02 -21.71 -1.06
N PHE A 65 -13.21 -21.18 -0.77
CA PHE A 65 -13.43 -19.89 -0.13
C PHE A 65 -12.78 -19.78 1.24
N TYR A 66 -12.95 -20.81 2.08
CA TYR A 66 -12.37 -20.82 3.42
C TYR A 66 -10.84 -20.91 3.35
N TYR A 67 -10.28 -21.74 2.47
CA TYR A 67 -8.83 -21.80 2.26
C TYR A 67 -8.24 -20.46 1.80
N LYS A 68 -8.95 -19.79 0.89
CA LYS A 68 -8.60 -18.45 0.37
C LYS A 68 -8.59 -17.40 1.48
N ILE A 69 -9.52 -17.44 2.43
CA ILE A 69 -9.53 -16.50 3.56
C ILE A 69 -8.46 -16.85 4.58
N THR A 70 -8.25 -18.12 4.90
CA THR A 70 -7.33 -18.53 5.98
C THR A 70 -5.86 -18.33 5.62
N TYR A 71 -5.45 -18.67 4.39
CA TYR A 71 -4.06 -18.57 3.94
C TYR A 71 -3.81 -17.46 2.93
N GLY A 72 -4.84 -17.03 2.18
CA GLY A 72 -4.68 -16.01 1.15
C GLY A 72 -4.32 -14.63 1.70
N TRP A 73 -4.78 -14.28 2.90
CA TRP A 73 -4.38 -13.02 3.54
C TRP A 73 -2.88 -13.00 3.89
N ILE A 74 -2.31 -14.14 4.30
CA ILE A 74 -0.87 -14.26 4.61
C ILE A 74 -0.06 -14.05 3.33
N LEU A 75 -0.46 -14.72 2.24
CA LEU A 75 0.19 -14.57 0.94
C LEU A 75 0.10 -13.12 0.44
N LEU A 76 -1.08 -12.49 0.52
CA LEU A 76 -1.28 -11.09 0.14
C LEU A 76 -0.45 -10.15 1.00
N PHE A 77 -0.37 -10.39 2.32
CA PHE A 77 0.44 -9.61 3.24
C PHE A 77 1.93 -9.69 2.90
N LEU A 78 2.46 -10.90 2.67
CA LEU A 78 3.84 -11.12 2.26
C LEU A 78 4.13 -10.44 0.91
N PHE A 79 3.21 -10.56 -0.04
CA PHE A 79 3.30 -9.87 -1.32
C PHE A 79 3.33 -8.35 -1.17
N GLN A 80 2.47 -7.78 -0.30
CA GLN A 80 2.45 -6.33 -0.04
C GLN A 80 3.75 -5.86 0.61
N ILE A 81 4.24 -6.54 1.64
CA ILE A 81 5.52 -6.21 2.28
C ILE A 81 6.66 -6.23 1.26
N LEU A 82 6.76 -7.29 0.47
CA LEU A 82 7.80 -7.42 -0.54
C LEU A 82 7.72 -6.27 -1.54
N THR A 83 6.51 -5.96 -2.03
CA THR A 83 6.25 -4.83 -2.94
C THR A 83 6.67 -3.51 -2.32
N VAL A 84 6.38 -3.27 -1.04
CA VAL A 84 6.78 -2.05 -0.33
C VAL A 84 8.29 -1.97 -0.18
N ILE A 85 8.97 -3.06 0.21
CA ILE A 85 10.42 -3.09 0.38
C ILE A 85 11.11 -2.79 -0.96
N ILE A 86 10.68 -3.45 -2.05
CA ILE A 86 11.22 -3.22 -3.39
C ILE A 86 10.95 -1.78 -3.82
N SER A 87 9.72 -1.28 -3.65
CA SER A 87 9.36 0.10 -4.02
C SER A 87 10.18 1.12 -3.23
N ALA A 88 10.33 0.94 -1.92
CA ALA A 88 11.11 1.82 -1.07
C ALA A 88 12.60 1.80 -1.42
N ALA A 89 13.17 0.64 -1.77
CA ALA A 89 14.55 0.53 -2.23
C ALA A 89 14.75 1.26 -3.56
N LEU A 90 13.83 1.12 -4.50
CA LEU A 90 13.88 1.83 -5.78
C LEU A 90 13.66 3.34 -5.62
N MET A 91 12.79 3.77 -4.71
CA MET A 91 12.62 5.19 -4.36
C MET A 91 13.87 5.77 -3.68
N ASP A 92 14.52 4.99 -2.83
CA ASP A 92 15.81 5.36 -2.23
C ASP A 92 16.88 5.56 -3.31
N MET A 93 17.03 4.59 -4.24
CA MET A 93 17.92 4.73 -5.39
C MET A 93 17.56 5.96 -6.24
N ALA A 94 16.27 6.17 -6.55
CA ALA A 94 15.82 7.34 -7.29
C ALA A 94 16.18 8.65 -6.55
N SER A 95 16.03 8.69 -5.23
CA SER A 95 16.40 9.85 -4.43
C SER A 95 17.91 10.14 -4.47
N GLN A 96 18.75 9.10 -4.43
CA GLN A 96 20.20 9.22 -4.54
C GLN A 96 20.62 9.72 -5.94
N LEU A 97 19.94 9.30 -7.00
CA LEU A 97 20.17 9.83 -8.36
C LEU A 97 19.91 11.34 -8.46
N PHE A 98 18.95 11.85 -7.69
CA PHE A 98 18.67 13.29 -7.60
C PHE A 98 19.51 14.01 -6.52
N SER A 99 20.58 13.38 -6.02
CA SER A 99 21.49 13.92 -4.98
C SER A 99 20.82 14.19 -3.63
N PHE A 100 19.72 13.50 -3.32
CA PHE A 100 19.13 13.52 -1.98
C PHE A 100 19.76 12.48 -1.07
N LYS A 101 19.69 12.72 0.24
CA LYS A 101 20.12 11.74 1.24
C LYS A 101 19.16 10.56 1.24
N GLY A 102 19.64 9.40 0.81
CA GLY A 102 18.88 8.15 0.89
C GLY A 102 18.64 7.72 2.34
N ASN A 103 17.43 7.27 2.63
CA ASN A 103 17.07 6.56 3.84
C ASN A 103 15.94 5.56 3.59
N ILE A 104 16.31 4.35 3.15
CA ILE A 104 15.37 3.27 2.86
C ILE A 104 14.39 2.97 4.00
N ARG A 105 14.81 3.12 5.27
CA ARG A 105 13.94 2.84 6.42
C ARG A 105 12.78 3.83 6.48
N GLU A 106 13.03 5.11 6.22
CA GLU A 106 11.98 6.14 6.21
C GLU A 106 11.03 5.96 5.04
N PHE A 107 11.54 5.59 3.86
CA PHE A 107 10.71 5.22 2.71
C PHE A 107 9.78 4.03 3.02
N ILE A 108 10.29 2.96 3.64
CA ILE A 108 9.46 1.81 4.03
C ILE A 108 8.31 2.26 4.95
N ILE A 109 8.61 3.08 5.95
CA ILE A 109 7.59 3.57 6.90
C ILE A 109 6.54 4.41 6.18
N LEU A 110 6.99 5.36 5.34
CA LEU A 110 6.12 6.28 4.62
C LEU A 110 5.20 5.53 3.66
N VAL A 111 5.75 4.63 2.85
CA VAL A 111 4.99 3.85 1.86
C VAL A 111 4.02 2.90 2.57
N ASN A 112 4.40 2.29 3.70
CA ASN A 112 3.48 1.48 4.49
C ASN A 112 2.28 2.32 4.98
N PHE A 113 2.51 3.48 5.59
CA PHE A 113 1.43 4.33 6.09
C PHE A 113 0.59 4.94 4.95
N SER A 114 1.18 5.22 3.79
CA SER A 114 0.43 5.74 2.65
C SER A 114 -0.57 4.74 2.09
N LEU A 115 -0.44 3.44 2.37
CA LEU A 115 -1.41 2.41 1.96
C LEU A 115 -2.66 2.38 2.83
N PHE A 116 -2.67 3.06 3.99
CA PHE A 116 -3.78 3.03 4.94
C PHE A 116 -5.18 3.37 4.36
N PRO A 117 -5.33 4.34 3.45
CA PRO A 117 -6.62 4.61 2.80
C PRO A 117 -7.26 3.37 2.17
N ARG A 118 -6.46 2.40 1.69
CA ARG A 118 -6.99 1.17 1.08
C ARG A 118 -7.80 0.31 2.03
N VAL A 119 -7.61 0.46 3.35
CA VAL A 119 -8.43 -0.24 4.36
C VAL A 119 -9.93 0.09 4.19
N PHE A 120 -10.26 1.27 3.66
CA PHE A 120 -11.65 1.68 3.43
C PHE A 120 -12.32 1.02 2.22
N ILE A 121 -11.62 0.18 1.44
CA ILE A 121 -12.22 -0.50 0.29
C ILE A 121 -13.40 -1.40 0.69
N LEU A 122 -13.29 -2.09 1.82
CA LEU A 122 -14.32 -3.00 2.32
C LEU A 122 -15.62 -2.25 2.65
N PRO A 123 -15.63 -1.24 3.56
CA PRO A 123 -16.85 -0.54 3.88
C PRO A 123 -17.45 0.17 2.65
N LEU A 124 -16.62 0.74 1.77
CA LEU A 124 -17.10 1.41 0.55
C LEU A 124 -17.77 0.43 -0.42
N ALA A 125 -17.14 -0.70 -0.73
CA ALA A 125 -17.71 -1.69 -1.65
C ALA A 125 -18.91 -2.43 -1.04
N TYR A 126 -18.93 -2.62 0.28
CA TYR A 126 -20.00 -3.35 0.97
C TYR A 126 -21.36 -2.66 0.84
N VAL A 127 -21.41 -1.33 0.92
CA VAL A 127 -22.66 -0.55 0.75
C VAL A 127 -23.33 -0.88 -0.58
N PHE A 128 -22.58 -0.84 -1.68
CA PHE A 128 -23.11 -1.11 -3.02
C PHE A 128 -23.45 -2.58 -3.25
N LYS A 129 -22.78 -3.49 -2.54
CA LYS A 129 -23.17 -4.90 -2.51
C LYS A 129 -24.52 -5.08 -1.82
N VAL A 130 -24.77 -4.44 -0.68
CA VAL A 130 -26.05 -4.55 0.04
C VAL A 130 -27.21 -3.99 -0.79
N PHE A 131 -26.99 -2.85 -1.46
CA PHE A 131 -27.98 -2.27 -2.37
C PHE A 131 -28.10 -3.02 -3.72
N ASN A 132 -27.28 -4.04 -3.96
CA ASN A 132 -27.18 -4.76 -5.23
C ASN A 132 -27.01 -3.85 -6.46
N PHE A 133 -26.34 -2.71 -6.29
CA PHE A 133 -26.16 -1.71 -7.33
C PHE A 133 -24.72 -1.72 -7.86
N ALA A 134 -24.53 -2.39 -9.01
CA ALA A 134 -23.26 -2.47 -9.74
C ALA A 134 -21.99 -2.63 -8.85
N PRO A 135 -21.94 -3.61 -7.93
CA PRO A 135 -20.92 -3.67 -6.87
C PRO A 135 -19.49 -3.80 -7.40
N LEU A 136 -19.28 -4.48 -8.54
CA LEU A 136 -17.96 -4.59 -9.18
C LEU A 136 -17.47 -3.26 -9.76
N PHE A 137 -18.36 -2.47 -10.36
CA PHE A 137 -18.01 -1.15 -10.89
C PHE A 137 -17.55 -0.21 -9.77
N PHE A 138 -18.35 -0.13 -8.69
CA PHE A 138 -18.00 0.71 -7.53
C PHE A 138 -16.76 0.22 -6.81
N TYR A 139 -16.55 -1.10 -6.69
CA TYR A 139 -15.30 -1.66 -6.19
C TYR A 139 -14.08 -1.15 -6.97
N THR A 140 -14.10 -1.26 -8.31
CA THR A 140 -12.99 -0.79 -9.15
C THR A 140 -12.81 0.73 -9.06
N PHE A 141 -13.92 1.48 -9.07
CA PHE A 141 -13.90 2.94 -8.95
C PHE A 141 -13.27 3.41 -7.63
N PHE A 142 -13.72 2.88 -6.49
CA PHE A 142 -13.15 3.23 -5.19
C PHE A 142 -11.71 2.74 -5.06
N PHE A 143 -11.38 1.56 -5.58
CA PHE A 143 -10.01 1.06 -5.57
C PHE A 143 -9.06 2.02 -6.29
N MET A 144 -9.43 2.51 -7.48
CA MET A 144 -8.65 3.52 -8.21
C MET A 144 -8.53 4.84 -7.44
N GLY A 145 -9.62 5.32 -6.84
CA GLY A 145 -9.60 6.53 -6.01
C GLY A 145 -8.67 6.41 -4.80
N LEU A 146 -8.74 5.29 -4.08
CA LEU A 146 -7.89 5.01 -2.91
C LEU A 146 -6.42 4.81 -3.30
N LEU A 147 -6.14 4.26 -4.49
CA LEU A 147 -4.77 4.19 -5.03
C LEU A 147 -4.20 5.57 -5.32
N ILE A 148 -4.97 6.46 -5.97
CA ILE A 148 -4.55 7.84 -6.23
C ILE A 148 -4.31 8.58 -4.91
N TRP A 149 -5.20 8.39 -3.93
CA TRP A 149 -5.04 8.98 -2.60
C TRP A 149 -3.78 8.47 -1.89
N SER A 150 -3.52 7.17 -1.96
CA SER A 150 -2.30 6.55 -1.42
C SER A 150 -1.03 7.12 -2.06
N ALA A 151 -1.01 7.27 -3.39
CA ALA A 151 0.09 7.89 -4.12
C ALA A 151 0.29 9.34 -3.70
N PHE A 152 -0.79 10.10 -3.54
CA PHE A 152 -0.74 11.50 -3.11
C PHE A 152 -0.12 11.66 -1.71
N ILE A 153 -0.47 10.79 -0.76
CA ILE A 153 0.14 10.78 0.58
C ILE A 153 1.64 10.50 0.49
N ALA A 154 2.04 9.49 -0.29
CA ALA A 154 3.45 9.13 -0.46
C ALA A 154 4.25 10.28 -1.08
N ILE A 155 3.75 10.90 -2.15
CA ILE A 155 4.40 12.03 -2.82
C ILE A 155 4.57 13.22 -1.88
N GLN A 156 3.54 13.56 -1.11
CA GLN A 156 3.65 14.65 -0.14
C GLN A 156 4.64 14.35 0.98
N GLY A 157 4.66 13.11 1.48
CA GLY A 157 5.65 12.69 2.47
C GLY A 157 7.08 12.73 1.95
N ILE A 158 7.31 12.34 0.68
CA ILE A 158 8.63 12.42 0.03
C ILE A 158 9.06 13.89 -0.16
N SER A 159 8.12 14.76 -0.55
CA SER A 159 8.35 16.20 -0.69
C SER A 159 8.80 16.81 0.64
N GLU A 160 8.15 16.46 1.76
CA GLU A 160 8.56 16.91 3.09
C GLU A 160 9.89 16.28 3.52
N MET A 161 10.12 14.99 3.21
CA MET A 161 11.35 14.26 3.57
C MET A 161 12.63 14.87 3.01
N HIS A 162 12.58 15.32 1.77
CA HIS A 162 13.74 15.94 1.12
C HIS A 162 13.66 17.47 1.11
N ALA A 163 12.63 18.07 1.72
CA ALA A 163 12.33 19.50 1.62
C ALA A 163 12.36 20.00 0.16
N THR A 164 11.72 19.23 -0.74
CA THR A 164 11.74 19.48 -2.19
C THR A 164 10.37 19.87 -2.71
N GLY A 165 10.34 20.57 -3.86
CA GLY A 165 9.09 20.85 -4.56
C GLY A 165 8.37 19.56 -5.00
N LEU A 166 7.02 19.60 -4.99
CA LEU A 166 6.16 18.46 -5.30
C LEU A 166 6.52 17.77 -6.63
N GLY A 167 6.90 18.53 -7.66
CA GLY A 167 7.25 17.96 -8.97
C GLY A 167 8.41 16.96 -8.92
N ARG A 168 9.45 17.21 -8.11
CA ARG A 168 10.56 16.26 -7.95
C ARG A 168 10.13 15.02 -7.15
N ALA A 169 9.34 15.21 -6.10
CA ALA A 169 8.79 14.11 -5.32
C ALA A 169 7.89 13.18 -6.15
N VAL A 170 7.11 13.75 -7.08
CA VAL A 170 6.32 12.99 -8.06
C VAL A 170 7.21 12.09 -8.90
N VAL A 171 8.34 12.58 -9.42
CA VAL A 171 9.26 11.78 -10.24
C VAL A 171 9.91 10.67 -9.40
N VAL A 172 10.36 10.98 -8.19
CA VAL A 172 10.94 10.00 -7.26
C VAL A 172 9.95 8.88 -6.93
N TYR A 173 8.66 9.18 -6.84
CA TYR A 173 7.62 8.18 -6.62
C TYR A 173 7.27 7.41 -7.90
N LEU A 174 6.95 8.11 -9.00
CA LEU A 174 6.44 7.50 -10.23
C LEU A 174 7.48 6.66 -10.95
N PHE A 175 8.74 7.06 -10.98
CA PHE A 175 9.76 6.34 -11.75
C PHE A 175 9.94 4.88 -11.27
N PRO A 176 10.14 4.61 -9.96
CA PRO A 176 10.09 3.26 -9.40
C PRO A 176 8.79 2.51 -9.65
N THR A 177 7.65 3.16 -9.42
CA THR A 177 6.34 2.50 -9.50
C THR A 177 6.01 2.09 -10.93
N LEU A 178 6.32 2.93 -11.92
CA LEU A 178 6.15 2.62 -13.34
C LEU A 178 7.10 1.51 -13.78
N LEU A 179 8.38 1.57 -13.37
CA LEU A 179 9.36 0.54 -13.70
C LEU A 179 8.92 -0.83 -13.18
N MET A 180 8.49 -0.90 -11.92
CA MET A 180 7.98 -2.13 -11.30
C MET A 180 6.70 -2.61 -11.98
N GLY A 181 5.76 -1.70 -12.28
CA GLY A 181 4.53 -2.03 -12.98
C GLY A 181 4.75 -2.61 -14.38
N ILE A 182 5.65 -2.00 -15.16
CA ILE A 182 6.05 -2.47 -16.49
C ILE A 182 6.72 -3.84 -16.40
N ALA A 183 7.63 -4.04 -15.44
CA ALA A 183 8.30 -5.32 -15.26
C ALA A 183 7.32 -6.45 -14.90
N ILE A 184 6.41 -6.21 -13.96
CA ILE A 184 5.36 -7.18 -13.58
C ILE A 184 4.45 -7.49 -14.77
N PHE A 185 4.05 -6.46 -15.54
CA PHE A 185 3.22 -6.64 -16.73
C PHE A 185 3.87 -7.61 -17.74
N PHE A 186 5.14 -7.40 -18.08
CA PHE A 186 5.86 -8.30 -18.99
C PHE A 186 6.06 -9.70 -18.40
N MET A 187 6.33 -9.83 -17.10
CA MET A 187 6.42 -11.15 -16.44
C MET A 187 5.11 -11.93 -16.54
N VAL A 188 3.95 -11.28 -16.35
CA VAL A 188 2.64 -11.92 -16.44
C VAL A 188 2.36 -12.40 -17.87
N ILE A 189 2.68 -11.58 -18.88
CA ILE A 189 2.55 -11.98 -20.29
C ILE A 189 3.42 -13.22 -20.57
N LEU A 190 4.69 -13.18 -20.15
CA LEU A 190 5.63 -14.27 -20.39
C LEU A 190 5.18 -15.56 -19.69
N LEU A 191 4.66 -15.45 -18.46
CA LEU A 191 4.09 -16.59 -17.73
C LEU A 191 2.85 -17.15 -18.43
N GLY A 192 2.00 -16.30 -19.00
CA GLY A 192 0.87 -16.73 -19.84
C GLY A 192 1.31 -17.50 -21.08
N ILE A 193 2.31 -16.97 -21.82
CA ILE A 193 2.86 -17.62 -23.02
C ILE A 193 3.48 -18.99 -22.67
N LEU A 194 4.31 -19.05 -21.62
CA LEU A 194 4.93 -20.30 -21.17
C LEU A 194 3.90 -21.30 -20.66
N GLY A 195 2.87 -20.85 -19.93
CA GLY A 195 1.81 -21.71 -19.43
C GLY A 195 0.97 -22.31 -20.56
N VAL A 196 0.58 -21.50 -21.56
CA VAL A 196 -0.12 -22.00 -22.75
C VAL A 196 0.78 -22.94 -23.55
N GLY A 197 2.06 -22.60 -23.73
CA GLY A 197 3.04 -23.45 -24.41
C GLY A 197 3.28 -24.79 -23.70
N TYR A 198 3.22 -24.83 -22.36
CA TYR A 198 3.34 -26.07 -21.60
C TYR A 198 2.08 -26.95 -21.67
N LEU A 199 0.89 -26.34 -21.76
CA LEU A 199 -0.38 -27.09 -21.86
C LEU A 199 -0.69 -27.56 -23.29
N ALA A 200 -0.10 -26.91 -24.30
CA ALA A 200 -0.28 -27.25 -25.71
C ALA A 200 0.73 -28.28 -26.25
N ASN A 201 1.81 -28.54 -25.50
CA ASN A 201 2.76 -29.63 -25.75
C ASN A 201 2.48 -30.82 -24.83
#